data_AF-A0A401H145-F1
#
_entry.id   AF-A0A401H145-F1
#
_cell.length_a   1.000
_cell.length_b   1.000
_cell.length_c   1.000
_cell.angle_alpha   90.00
_cell.angle_beta   90.00
_cell.angle_gamma   90.00
#
_symmetry.space_group_name_H-M   'P 1'
#
loop_
_entity.id
_entity.type
_entity.pdbx_description
1 polymer ?
#
loop_
_entity_poly.entity_id
_entity_poly.type
_entity_poly.pdbx_seq_one_letter_code
_entity_poly.pdbx_strand_id
1 'polypeptide(L)'
;MTVLDHPNHPLINTLLQQVEPLTDHSQIVAHERTGMTTAPVQTGGTSTRTPVSAVLPHGGRPVPALRGVCIPDLPRPSRGSAWREAVKQWEEVDPTTGYALKDWPQEWYTGVNRVSFAQKRTDRRMVALEYERLGHDDSQFLQEYPEAEKGMKVLLHAIRLKLLQRGELVQRRSKNGSPQERETTSDN
;
A
#
# COMPACT_ATOMS: atom_id res chain seq x y z
N MET A 1 2.19 67.46 -15.16
CA MET A 1 2.98 66.49 -14.39
C MET A 1 2.55 65.10 -14.83
N THR A 2 3.41 64.52 -15.69
CA THR A 2 3.80 63.10 -15.79
C THR A 2 2.75 61.98 -15.78
N VAL A 3 2.57 61.43 -16.99
CA VAL A 3 2.17 60.06 -17.39
C VAL A 3 2.90 58.94 -16.64
N LEU A 4 2.17 57.86 -16.32
CA LEU A 4 2.59 56.46 -16.17
C LEU A 4 1.31 55.61 -16.35
N ASP A 5 0.87 55.17 -17.54
CA ASP A 5 1.44 54.14 -18.45
C ASP A 5 2.20 53.01 -17.73
N HIS A 6 1.57 51.83 -17.64
CA HIS A 6 2.20 50.53 -17.39
C HIS A 6 1.34 49.40 -18.01
N PRO A 7 1.97 48.26 -18.39
CA PRO A 7 1.75 47.68 -19.72
C PRO A 7 1.09 46.28 -19.74
N ASN A 8 0.44 46.04 -20.88
CA ASN A 8 0.48 44.86 -21.75
C ASN A 8 1.13 43.57 -21.17
N HIS A 9 0.30 42.56 -20.90
CA HIS A 9 0.76 41.19 -20.61
C HIS A 9 0.87 40.37 -21.90
N PRO A 10 1.99 39.65 -22.12
CA PRO A 10 2.26 38.94 -23.36
C PRO A 10 1.56 37.59 -23.47
N LEU A 11 1.24 37.28 -24.73
CA LEU A 11 0.81 36.00 -25.28
C LEU A 11 1.76 34.86 -24.86
N ILE A 12 1.22 33.79 -24.27
CA ILE A 12 1.94 32.53 -24.12
C ILE A 12 1.58 31.64 -25.32
N ASN A 13 2.52 31.61 -26.28
CA ASN A 13 2.72 30.52 -27.22
C ASN A 13 3.09 29.25 -26.45
N THR A 14 2.48 28.09 -26.75
CA THR A 14 3.21 26.80 -26.75
C THR A 14 2.56 25.84 -27.74
N LEU A 15 3.31 25.58 -28.80
CA LEU A 15 3.14 24.61 -29.87
C LEU A 15 3.70 23.24 -29.41
N LEU A 16 3.24 22.15 -30.06
CA LEU A 16 3.79 20.77 -30.06
C LEU A 16 3.53 19.90 -28.83
N GLN A 17 2.84 18.76 -29.01
CA GLN A 17 3.49 17.52 -29.45
C GLN A 17 2.44 16.46 -29.82
N GLN A 18 2.49 15.98 -31.06
CA GLN A 18 1.87 14.72 -31.47
C GLN A 18 2.60 13.55 -30.80
N VAL A 19 1.86 12.50 -30.43
CA VAL A 19 2.44 11.18 -30.14
C VAL A 19 1.52 10.09 -30.71
N GLU A 20 1.99 9.48 -31.80
CA GLU A 20 1.57 8.19 -32.35
C GLU A 20 1.79 7.07 -31.31
N PRO A 21 0.96 6.02 -31.31
CA PRO A 21 1.41 4.71 -30.85
C PRO A 21 1.23 3.65 -31.94
N LEU A 22 2.33 3.29 -32.60
CA LEU A 22 2.48 2.03 -33.31
C LEU A 22 3.62 1.25 -32.63
N THR A 23 3.29 0.15 -31.95
CA THR A 23 4.09 -1.10 -31.90
C THR A 23 3.27 -2.15 -31.15
N ASP A 24 2.57 -2.97 -31.93
CA ASP A 24 2.08 -4.29 -31.55
C ASP A 24 3.23 -5.29 -31.78
N HIS A 25 3.81 -5.85 -30.72
CA HIS A 25 4.70 -7.03 -30.79
C HIS A 25 4.53 -7.85 -29.50
N SER A 26 3.53 -8.73 -29.47
CA SER A 26 3.48 -9.85 -28.52
C SER A 26 3.58 -11.17 -29.28
N GLN A 27 4.79 -11.69 -29.38
CA GLN A 27 5.02 -13.12 -29.54
C GLN A 27 5.77 -13.62 -28.31
N ILE A 28 5.14 -14.51 -27.54
CA ILE A 28 5.85 -15.38 -26.61
C ILE A 28 5.38 -16.80 -26.85
N VAL A 29 6.36 -17.61 -27.23
CA VAL A 29 6.33 -19.03 -27.57
C VAL A 29 6.09 -19.84 -26.31
N ALA A 30 5.09 -20.73 -26.35
CA ALA A 30 4.88 -21.77 -25.35
C ALA A 30 5.89 -22.91 -25.56
N HIS A 31 6.67 -23.23 -24.53
CA HIS A 31 7.41 -24.49 -24.46
C HIS A 31 6.86 -25.32 -23.30
N GLU A 32 6.12 -26.37 -23.66
CA GLU A 32 5.72 -27.44 -22.77
C GLU A 32 6.95 -28.30 -22.44
N ARG A 33 7.16 -28.56 -21.15
CA ARG A 33 8.06 -29.64 -20.69
C ARG A 33 7.30 -30.51 -19.70
N THR A 34 6.69 -31.55 -20.25
CA THR A 34 6.22 -32.73 -19.53
C THR A 34 7.42 -33.63 -19.26
N GLY A 35 7.69 -33.90 -17.98
CA GLY A 35 8.70 -34.86 -17.54
C GLY A 35 8.23 -35.55 -16.28
N MET A 36 7.84 -36.82 -16.42
CA MET A 36 7.67 -37.80 -15.34
C MET A 36 8.98 -37.91 -14.53
N THR A 37 8.93 -38.25 -13.23
CA THR A 37 9.45 -39.54 -12.72
C THR A 37 9.36 -39.70 -11.19
N THR A 38 8.88 -40.89 -10.80
CA THR A 38 9.12 -41.74 -9.60
C THR A 38 9.04 -41.19 -8.17
N ALA A 39 8.19 -41.86 -7.38
CA ALA A 39 8.24 -41.98 -5.92
C ALA A 39 9.53 -42.67 -5.43
N PRO A 40 9.89 -42.52 -4.14
CA PRO A 40 9.70 -43.66 -3.24
C PRO A 40 9.24 -43.34 -1.80
N VAL A 41 8.82 -44.43 -1.18
CA VAL A 41 8.35 -44.71 0.17
C VAL A 41 9.33 -44.30 1.29
N GLN A 42 8.84 -43.84 2.47
CA GLN A 42 9.09 -44.44 3.80
C GLN A 42 8.81 -43.55 5.04
N THR A 43 8.10 -44.18 5.99
CA THR A 43 8.39 -44.27 7.43
C THR A 43 8.15 -43.08 8.36
N GLY A 44 7.06 -43.19 9.14
CA GLY A 44 7.11 -43.37 10.60
C GLY A 44 7.81 -42.32 11.45
N GLY A 45 7.04 -41.60 12.25
CA GLY A 45 7.56 -40.75 13.34
C GLY A 45 6.44 -40.06 14.12
N THR A 46 5.74 -40.81 14.97
CA THR A 46 4.94 -40.27 16.08
C THR A 46 5.85 -39.42 16.97
N SER A 47 5.72 -38.09 16.88
CA SER A 47 6.34 -37.16 17.82
C SER A 47 5.26 -36.58 18.71
N THR A 48 5.05 -37.25 19.84
CA THR A 48 4.31 -36.74 21.00
C THR A 48 5.07 -35.53 21.53
N ARG A 49 4.75 -34.33 21.02
CA ARG A 49 5.18 -33.08 21.64
C ARG A 49 4.17 -32.70 22.71
N THR A 50 4.55 -32.98 23.94
CA THR A 50 4.05 -32.38 25.17
C THR A 50 3.91 -30.86 24.98
N PRO A 51 2.75 -30.24 25.22
CA PRO A 51 2.68 -28.79 25.28
C PRO A 51 3.34 -28.33 26.59
N VAL A 52 4.47 -27.64 26.44
CA VAL A 52 5.06 -26.85 27.52
C VAL A 52 4.03 -25.80 27.92
N SER A 53 3.53 -25.90 29.15
CA SER A 53 2.78 -24.84 29.81
C SER A 53 3.65 -23.58 29.86
N ALA A 54 3.46 -22.69 28.89
CA ALA A 54 3.92 -21.32 28.97
C ALA A 54 3.02 -20.60 29.98
N VAL A 55 3.49 -20.49 31.22
CA VAL A 55 2.98 -19.54 32.20
C VAL A 55 3.23 -18.14 31.65
N LEU A 56 2.18 -17.51 31.12
CA LEU A 56 2.17 -16.09 30.82
C LEU A 56 1.95 -15.33 32.14
N PRO A 57 2.87 -14.45 32.57
CA PRO A 57 2.46 -13.28 33.33
C PRO A 57 1.84 -12.28 32.34
N HIS A 58 1.29 -11.18 32.84
CA HIS A 58 0.51 -10.13 32.16
C HIS A 58 -1.00 -10.39 32.21
N GLY A 59 -1.63 -9.74 33.20
CA GLY A 59 -3.08 -9.59 33.33
C GLY A 59 -3.69 -8.74 32.22
N GLY A 60 -3.52 -9.17 30.98
CA GLY A 60 -4.31 -8.71 29.85
C GLY A 60 -5.65 -9.44 29.87
N ARG A 61 -6.73 -8.68 30.04
CA ARG A 61 -8.09 -9.18 29.81
C ARG A 61 -8.11 -9.91 28.46
N PRO A 62 -8.62 -11.16 28.36
CA PRO A 62 -8.74 -11.84 27.09
C PRO A 62 -9.65 -11.01 26.18
N VAL A 63 -9.08 -10.34 25.19
CA VAL A 63 -9.85 -9.66 24.16
C VAL A 63 -10.53 -10.77 23.36
N PRO A 64 -11.88 -10.78 23.25
CA PRO A 64 -12.58 -11.81 22.51
C PRO A 64 -12.04 -11.86 21.08
N ALA A 65 -11.81 -13.06 20.55
CA ALA A 65 -11.60 -13.22 19.12
C ALA A 65 -12.82 -12.62 18.40
N LEU A 66 -12.63 -11.45 17.80
CA LEU A 66 -13.71 -10.62 17.28
C LEU A 66 -14.33 -11.27 16.05
N ARG A 67 -15.37 -12.07 16.29
CA ARG A 67 -16.29 -12.49 15.24
C ARG A 67 -17.13 -11.27 14.85
N GLY A 68 -16.95 -10.78 13.62
CA GLY A 68 -17.76 -9.72 13.05
C GLY A 68 -17.06 -8.39 12.82
N VAL A 69 -15.81 -8.20 13.27
CA VAL A 69 -15.03 -7.00 12.93
C VAL A 69 -14.40 -7.17 11.56
N CYS A 70 -14.72 -6.27 10.64
CA CYS A 70 -14.18 -6.23 9.29
C CYS A 70 -13.83 -4.78 8.94
N ILE A 71 -12.70 -4.55 8.27
CA ILE A 71 -12.45 -3.27 7.60
C ILE A 71 -13.22 -3.29 6.28
N PRO A 72 -14.23 -2.43 6.09
CA PRO A 72 -15.03 -2.44 4.88
C PRO A 72 -14.17 -2.23 3.64
N ASP A 73 -14.55 -2.88 2.55
CA ASP A 73 -13.90 -2.65 1.27
C ASP A 73 -14.23 -1.25 0.76
N LEU A 74 -13.23 -0.62 0.14
CA LEU A 74 -13.41 0.70 -0.46
C LEU A 74 -14.26 0.57 -1.72
N PRO A 75 -15.02 1.63 -2.07
CA PRO A 75 -15.80 1.63 -3.28
C PRO A 75 -14.93 1.34 -4.50
N ARG A 76 -15.51 0.67 -5.48
CA ARG A 76 -14.83 0.27 -6.72
C ARG A 76 -14.19 1.53 -7.37
N PRO A 77 -12.98 1.41 -7.95
CA PRO A 77 -12.17 2.55 -8.42
C PRO A 77 -12.80 3.50 -9.45
N SER A 78 -14.03 3.28 -9.93
CA SER A 78 -14.61 4.06 -11.03
C SER A 78 -15.13 5.45 -10.63
N ARG A 79 -14.88 5.93 -9.40
CA ARG A 79 -15.53 7.16 -8.88
C ARG A 79 -14.60 8.14 -8.16
N GLY A 80 -13.28 7.94 -8.14
CA GLY A 80 -12.33 8.90 -7.53
C GLY A 80 -12.55 9.21 -6.04
N SER A 81 -13.52 8.57 -5.37
CA SER A 81 -13.93 8.86 -3.99
C SER A 81 -13.40 7.83 -2.99
N ALA A 82 -12.71 6.79 -3.46
CA ALA A 82 -12.21 5.71 -2.61
C ALA A 82 -11.21 6.19 -1.55
N TRP A 83 -10.48 7.27 -1.83
CA TRP A 83 -9.53 7.84 -0.87
C TRP A 83 -10.23 8.62 0.25
N ARG A 84 -11.33 9.33 -0.04
CA ARG A 84 -12.16 9.99 0.98
C ARG A 84 -12.74 8.98 1.95
N GLU A 85 -13.24 7.86 1.44
CA GLU A 85 -13.76 6.78 2.30
C GLU A 85 -12.63 6.14 3.13
N ALA A 86 -11.41 6.08 2.62
CA ALA A 86 -10.27 5.59 3.38
C ALA A 86 -9.87 6.54 4.53
N VAL A 87 -9.91 7.85 4.31
CA VAL A 87 -9.72 8.87 5.36
C VAL A 87 -10.84 8.75 6.39
N LYS A 88 -12.10 8.68 5.93
CA LYS A 88 -13.27 8.49 6.78
C LYS A 88 -13.13 7.27 7.69
N GLN A 89 -12.79 6.11 7.13
CA GLN A 89 -12.55 4.88 7.90
C GLN A 89 -11.38 5.01 8.88
N TRP A 90 -10.39 5.86 8.59
CA TRP A 90 -9.25 6.09 9.47
C TRP A 90 -9.61 6.95 10.69
N GLU A 91 -10.42 7.99 10.48
CA GLU A 91 -10.70 9.03 11.46
C GLU A 91 -12.01 8.83 12.23
N GLU A 92 -13.07 8.37 11.56
CA GLU A 92 -14.37 8.21 12.16
C GLU A 92 -14.45 6.94 13.01
N VAL A 93 -15.14 7.06 14.14
CA VAL A 93 -15.44 5.94 15.02
C VAL A 93 -16.47 5.04 14.32
N ASP A 94 -16.10 3.78 14.07
CA ASP A 94 -17.05 2.82 13.53
C ASP A 94 -18.07 2.43 14.60
N PRO A 95 -19.38 2.54 14.34
CA PRO A 95 -20.43 2.24 15.33
C PRO A 95 -20.43 0.77 15.77
N THR A 96 -19.88 -0.13 14.98
CA THR A 96 -19.82 -1.57 15.31
C THR A 96 -18.74 -1.85 16.35
N THR A 97 -17.55 -1.29 16.15
CA THR A 97 -16.40 -1.52 17.02
C THR A 97 -16.31 -0.53 18.17
N GLY A 98 -16.86 0.67 18.02
CA GLY A 98 -16.67 1.78 18.94
C GLY A 98 -15.29 2.44 18.86
N TYR A 99 -14.47 2.10 17.85
CA TYR A 99 -13.14 2.66 17.65
C TYR A 99 -12.94 3.16 16.22
N ALA A 100 -12.21 4.26 16.06
CA ALA A 100 -11.65 4.62 14.78
C ALA A 100 -10.50 3.67 14.40
N LEU A 101 -10.24 3.45 13.12
CA LEU A 101 -9.23 2.47 12.68
C LEU A 101 -7.80 2.83 13.14
N LYS A 102 -7.52 4.10 13.39
CA LYS A 102 -6.27 4.56 14.01
C LYS A 102 -6.09 4.05 15.43
N ASP A 103 -7.19 3.91 16.18
CA ASP A 103 -7.24 3.54 17.60
C ASP A 103 -7.48 2.03 17.82
N TRP A 104 -7.57 1.25 16.75
CA TRP A 104 -7.75 -0.20 16.87
C TRP A 104 -6.62 -0.87 17.67
N PRO A 105 -6.95 -1.76 18.63
CA PRO A 105 -5.95 -2.57 19.32
C PRO A 105 -5.11 -3.39 18.37
N GLN A 106 -3.81 -3.52 18.67
CA GLN A 106 -2.85 -4.21 17.79
C GLN A 106 -3.25 -5.67 17.52
N GLU A 107 -3.83 -6.34 18.50
CA GLU A 107 -4.30 -7.73 18.41
C GLU A 107 -5.35 -7.93 17.31
N TRP A 108 -6.10 -6.87 16.94
CA TRP A 108 -7.20 -6.98 15.99
C TRP A 108 -6.72 -7.10 14.55
N TYR A 109 -5.55 -6.52 14.22
CA TYR A 109 -4.97 -6.53 12.88
C TYR A 109 -3.65 -7.32 12.81
N THR A 110 -3.31 -8.07 13.85
CA THR A 110 -2.16 -8.99 13.87
C THR A 110 -2.62 -10.45 13.95
N GLY A 111 -1.68 -11.39 14.01
CA GLY A 111 -2.00 -12.83 14.05
C GLY A 111 -2.80 -13.30 12.82
N VAL A 112 -3.93 -13.97 13.08
CA VAL A 112 -4.82 -14.54 12.04
C VAL A 112 -5.43 -13.48 11.13
N ASN A 113 -5.63 -12.25 11.62
CA ASN A 113 -6.23 -11.16 10.88
C ASN A 113 -5.20 -10.34 10.09
N ARG A 114 -3.90 -10.65 10.22
CA ARG A 114 -2.82 -9.91 9.59
C ARG A 114 -2.98 -9.81 8.07
N VAL A 115 -3.33 -10.91 7.41
CA VAL A 115 -3.42 -10.94 5.94
C VAL A 115 -4.54 -10.03 5.44
N SER A 116 -5.70 -10.05 6.12
CA SER A 116 -6.90 -9.33 5.69
C SER A 116 -6.92 -7.86 6.13
N PHE A 117 -6.50 -7.57 7.36
CA PHE A 117 -6.68 -6.25 7.97
C PHE A 117 -5.41 -5.40 8.03
N ALA A 118 -4.22 -6.01 8.16
CA ALA A 118 -3.00 -5.22 8.27
C ALA A 118 -2.72 -4.41 7.00
N GLN A 119 -2.90 -5.01 5.82
CA GLN A 119 -2.69 -4.30 4.56
C GLN A 119 -3.70 -3.18 4.39
N LYS A 120 -4.99 -3.47 4.58
CA LYS A 120 -6.06 -2.46 4.53
C LYS A 120 -5.73 -1.30 5.47
N ARG A 121 -5.49 -1.57 6.76
CA ARG A 121 -5.16 -0.54 7.75
C ARG A 121 -3.95 0.30 7.34
N THR A 122 -2.89 -0.34 6.84
CA THR A 122 -1.68 0.36 6.38
C THR A 122 -1.99 1.30 5.23
N ASP A 123 -2.81 0.86 4.27
CA ASP A 123 -3.22 1.69 3.14
C ASP A 123 -4.06 2.90 3.60
N ARG A 124 -5.02 2.71 4.52
CA ARG A 124 -5.87 3.80 5.04
C ARG A 124 -5.02 4.81 5.82
N ARG A 125 -4.11 4.30 6.67
CA ARG A 125 -3.15 5.12 7.41
C ARG A 125 -2.32 6.00 6.47
N MET A 126 -1.80 5.42 5.39
CA MET A 126 -0.92 6.13 4.47
C MET A 126 -1.64 7.30 3.79
N VAL A 127 -2.87 7.08 3.33
CA VAL A 127 -3.69 8.13 2.72
C VAL A 127 -4.07 9.19 3.74
N ALA A 128 -4.52 8.79 4.93
CA ALA A 128 -4.98 9.73 5.95
C ALA A 128 -3.85 10.61 6.50
N LEU A 129 -2.67 10.06 6.77
CA LEU A 129 -1.53 10.85 7.21
C LEU A 129 -1.06 11.83 6.13
N GLU A 130 -1.10 11.44 4.86
CA GLU A 130 -0.73 12.34 3.78
C GLU A 130 -1.79 13.45 3.59
N TYR A 131 -3.07 13.12 3.78
CA TYR A 131 -4.16 14.09 3.78
C TYR A 131 -4.07 15.09 4.93
N GLU A 132 -3.76 14.61 6.15
CA GLU A 132 -3.46 15.44 7.32
C GLU A 132 -2.26 16.36 7.07
N ARG A 133 -1.19 15.86 6.43
CA ARG A 133 -0.01 16.67 6.05
C ARG A 133 -0.36 17.81 5.11
N LEU A 134 -1.37 17.63 4.26
CA LEU A 134 -1.90 18.64 3.34
C LEU A 134 -3.04 19.47 3.97
N GLY A 135 -3.18 19.43 5.29
CA GLY A 135 -4.10 20.29 6.04
C GLY A 135 -5.57 19.86 5.96
N HIS A 136 -5.85 18.59 5.66
CA HIS A 136 -7.22 18.08 5.45
C HIS A 136 -8.00 18.86 4.39
N ASP A 137 -7.31 19.34 3.35
CA ASP A 137 -7.94 20.06 2.25
C ASP A 137 -8.01 19.17 1.00
N ASP A 138 -9.23 18.92 0.55
CA ASP A 138 -9.50 18.10 -0.64
C ASP A 138 -8.86 18.67 -1.91
N SER A 139 -8.84 19.99 -2.06
CA SER A 139 -8.32 20.66 -3.25
C SER A 139 -6.80 20.59 -3.26
N GLN A 140 -6.14 20.81 -2.12
CA GLN A 140 -4.70 20.60 -1.98
C GLN A 140 -4.32 19.15 -2.21
N PHE A 141 -5.11 18.21 -1.66
CA PHE A 141 -4.86 16.78 -1.84
C PHE A 141 -4.95 16.37 -3.32
N LEU A 142 -5.98 16.82 -4.03
CA LEU A 142 -6.15 16.51 -5.46
C LEU A 142 -5.14 17.23 -6.36
N GLN A 143 -4.71 18.44 -5.98
CA GLN A 143 -3.63 19.14 -6.68
C GLN A 143 -2.29 18.42 -6.55
N GLU A 144 -1.98 17.93 -5.35
CA GLU A 144 -0.74 17.20 -5.07
C GLU A 144 -0.79 15.76 -5.61
N TYR A 145 -1.98 15.14 -5.61
CA TYR A 145 -2.21 13.75 -6.02
C TYR A 145 -3.38 13.62 -7.01
N PRO A 146 -3.21 14.04 -8.27
CA PRO A 146 -4.23 13.83 -9.30
C PRO A 146 -4.53 12.35 -9.54
N GLU A 147 -3.65 11.43 -9.13
CA GLU A 147 -3.87 9.98 -9.15
C GLU A 147 -5.02 9.51 -8.24
N ALA A 148 -5.42 10.32 -7.27
CA ALA A 148 -6.52 10.03 -6.36
C ALA A 148 -7.84 9.76 -7.13
N GLU A 149 -8.04 10.43 -8.26
CA GLU A 149 -9.21 10.23 -9.13
C GLU A 149 -9.15 8.89 -9.89
N LYS A 150 -7.94 8.42 -10.21
CA LYS A 150 -7.70 7.16 -10.94
C LYS A 150 -7.94 5.93 -10.07
N GLY A 151 -7.84 6.11 -8.75
CA GLY A 151 -8.22 5.12 -7.76
C GLY A 151 -7.12 4.78 -6.75
N MET A 152 -7.53 4.07 -5.70
CA MET A 152 -6.72 3.84 -4.49
C MET A 152 -5.33 3.23 -4.76
N LYS A 153 -5.23 2.26 -5.67
CA LYS A 153 -3.93 1.61 -5.95
C LYS A 153 -2.93 2.58 -6.57
N VAL A 154 -3.38 3.42 -7.50
CA VAL A 154 -2.52 4.40 -8.20
C VAL A 154 -2.11 5.50 -7.22
N LEU A 155 -3.05 5.96 -6.39
CA LEU A 155 -2.78 6.90 -5.31
C LEU A 155 -1.72 6.40 -4.33
N LEU A 156 -1.87 5.17 -3.80
CA LEU A 156 -0.90 4.60 -2.86
C LEU A 156 0.50 4.49 -3.48
N HIS A 157 0.59 4.21 -4.78
CA HIS A 157 1.87 4.19 -5.48
C HIS A 157 2.48 5.60 -5.54
N ALA A 158 1.70 6.62 -5.92
CA ALA A 158 2.14 8.01 -5.96
C ALA A 158 2.61 8.51 -4.58
N ILE A 159 1.85 8.21 -3.52
CA ILE A 159 2.23 8.57 -2.15
C ILE A 159 3.56 7.90 -1.77
N ARG A 160 3.74 6.60 -2.03
CA ARG A 160 5.00 5.90 -1.74
C ARG A 160 6.19 6.51 -2.48
N LEU A 161 6.02 6.89 -3.74
CA LEU A 161 7.08 7.55 -4.51
C LEU A 161 7.47 8.90 -3.90
N LYS A 162 6.49 9.72 -3.51
CA LYS A 162 6.77 11.00 -2.85
C LYS A 162 7.43 10.80 -1.47
N LEU A 163 6.95 9.84 -0.67
CA LEU A 163 7.57 9.50 0.61
C LEU A 163 9.03 9.04 0.44
N LEU A 164 9.33 8.28 -0.62
CA LEU A 164 10.71 7.90 -0.95
C LEU A 164 11.56 9.11 -1.34
N GLN A 165 11.02 10.02 -2.16
CA GLN A 165 11.70 11.25 -2.57
C GLN A 165 12.01 12.16 -1.38
N ARG A 166 11.11 12.21 -0.39
CA ARG A 166 11.29 12.97 0.86
C ARG A 166 12.20 12.25 1.88
N GLY A 167 12.58 11.01 1.63
CA GLY A 167 13.37 10.19 2.57
C GLY A 167 12.58 9.67 3.78
N GLU A 168 11.25 9.77 3.76
CA GLU A 168 10.36 9.33 4.83
C GLU A 168 10.07 7.82 4.77
N LEU A 169 10.28 7.19 3.60
CA LEU A 169 10.19 5.75 3.43
C LEU A 169 11.59 5.17 3.20
N VAL A 170 11.99 4.21 4.04
CA VAL A 170 13.21 3.43 3.80
C VAL A 170 12.89 2.27 2.86
N GLN A 171 13.52 2.25 1.70
CA GLN A 171 13.44 1.09 0.81
C GLN A 171 14.11 -0.10 1.48
N ARG A 172 13.38 -1.21 1.63
CA ARG A 172 13.96 -2.44 2.19
C ARG A 172 15.07 -2.90 1.23
N ARG A 173 16.31 -2.95 1.72
CA ARG A 173 17.40 -3.61 1.01
C ARG A 173 17.07 -5.10 0.88
N SER A 174 17.28 -5.65 -0.31
CA SER A 174 17.10 -7.08 -0.54
C SER A 174 18.11 -7.85 0.31
N LYS A 175 17.71 -9.00 0.86
CA LYS A 175 18.63 -9.90 1.59
C LYS A 175 19.80 -10.35 0.71
N ASN A 176 19.62 -10.31 -0.61
CA ASN A 176 20.58 -10.75 -1.60
C ASN A 176 21.38 -9.57 -2.18
N GLY A 177 21.47 -8.44 -1.47
CA GLY A 177 22.17 -7.25 -1.94
C GLY A 177 21.55 -6.60 -3.19
N SER A 178 22.18 -5.54 -3.67
CA SER A 178 21.95 -5.02 -5.03
C SER A 178 22.46 -6.04 -6.07
N PRO A 179 21.99 -6.01 -7.33
CA PRO A 179 22.54 -6.85 -8.39
C PRO A 179 24.08 -6.79 -8.47
N GLN A 180 24.64 -5.61 -8.23
CA GLN A 180 26.09 -5.36 -8.23
C GLN A 180 26.82 -6.07 -7.08
N GLU A 181 26.20 -6.21 -5.91
CA GLU A 181 26.76 -6.95 -4.78
C GLU A 181 26.71 -8.49 -4.99
N ARG A 182 25.88 -8.99 -5.92
CA ARG A 182 25.80 -10.43 -6.23
C ARG A 182 26.94 -10.90 -7.12
N GLU A 183 27.41 -10.05 -8.02
CA GLU A 183 28.47 -10.41 -8.97
C GLU A 183 29.84 -10.57 -8.30
N THR A 184 30.06 -9.91 -7.14
CA THR A 184 31.35 -9.94 -6.43
C THR A 184 31.52 -11.11 -5.47
N THR A 185 30.48 -11.92 -5.24
CA THR A 185 30.53 -13.02 -4.24
C THR A 185 30.75 -14.40 -4.86
N SER A 186 30.94 -14.50 -6.18
CA SER A 186 30.99 -15.78 -6.90
C SER A 186 32.40 -16.24 -7.32
N ASP A 187 33.46 -15.55 -6.88
CA ASP A 187 34.86 -15.86 -7.20
C ASP A 187 35.69 -15.91 -5.91
N ASN A 188 35.60 -17.01 -5.17
CA ASN A 188 36.61 -17.44 -4.18
C ASN A 188 36.50 -18.93 -3.87
#